data_AF-A0A530ZG14-F1
#
_entry.id   AF-A0A530ZG14-F1
#
_cell.length_a   1.000
_cell.length_b   1.000
_cell.length_c   1.000
_cell.angle_alpha   90.00
_cell.angle_beta   90.00
_cell.angle_gamma   90.00
#
_symmetry.space_group_name_H-M   'P 1'
#
loop_
_entity.id
_entity.type
_entity.pdbx_description
1 polymer ?
#
loop_
_entity_poly.entity_id
_entity_poly.type
_entity_poly.pdbx_seq_one_letter_code
_entity_poly.pdbx_strand_id
1 'polypeptide(L)'
;SGWARECQGRKKTLKRKTHFDQVPLKPQRVYEEMNKAFGRDTTYVTTIGLSQIAGAQFLHVYKPRDWINCGQAGPLGWTLPAALGVRAADPQRNIVALSGDYDFQFMIEELAVGAQHKLPYIHVVVNNAYLGLIRQAQRGFSMDFEVSLAFENVNRKDDPEAGYGVDHVAVAEAMGCKAVRVRRPEEFAGAFKQAQRLMKEHQVPVVLEFILERVTNISMGTEIDKITEFEELAEHHEDAPTAIVMLD
;
A
#
# COMPACT_ATOMS: atom_id res chain seq x y z
N SER A 1 -3.05 -24.82 -27.70
CA SER A 1 -3.89 -24.15 -28.70
C SER A 1 -3.24 -22.83 -29.12
N GLY A 2 -3.65 -22.21 -30.23
CA GLY A 2 -3.20 -20.86 -30.63
C GLY A 2 -3.53 -19.81 -29.57
N TRP A 3 -4.75 -19.84 -29.05
CA TRP A 3 -5.22 -18.99 -27.96
C TRP A 3 -4.29 -18.98 -26.73
N ALA A 4 -3.91 -20.16 -26.23
CA ALA A 4 -3.03 -20.25 -25.06
C ALA A 4 -1.66 -19.57 -25.28
N ARG A 5 -1.10 -19.68 -26.49
CA ARG A 5 0.17 -19.02 -26.82
C ARG A 5 0.03 -17.50 -26.85
N GLU A 6 -1.05 -16.99 -27.43
CA GLU A 6 -1.34 -15.55 -27.46
C GLU A 6 -1.50 -14.98 -26.05
N CYS A 7 -2.24 -15.68 -25.17
CA CYS A 7 -2.36 -15.29 -23.76
C CYS A 7 -1.00 -15.28 -23.04
N GLN A 8 -0.15 -16.28 -23.27
CA GLN A 8 1.20 -16.31 -22.67
C GLN A 8 2.07 -15.17 -23.20
N GLY A 9 1.99 -14.85 -24.50
CA GLY A 9 2.69 -13.71 -25.10
C GLY A 9 2.29 -12.38 -24.44
N ARG A 10 0.98 -12.14 -24.24
CA ARG A 10 0.48 -10.94 -23.54
C ARG A 10 0.96 -10.87 -22.09
N LYS A 11 0.92 -11.98 -21.37
CA LYS A 11 1.39 -12.06 -19.96
C LYS A 11 2.89 -11.75 -19.81
N LYS A 12 3.69 -12.07 -20.84
CA LYS A 12 5.11 -11.71 -20.85
C LYS A 12 5.32 -10.23 -21.14
N THR A 13 4.62 -9.68 -22.12
CA THR A 13 4.95 -8.39 -22.74
C THR A 13 4.19 -7.18 -22.20
N LEU A 14 3.05 -7.37 -21.52
CA LEU A 14 2.21 -6.26 -21.01
C LEU A 14 2.39 -6.05 -19.51
N LYS A 15 3.64 -6.12 -19.04
CA LYS A 15 3.96 -5.89 -17.63
C LYS A 15 4.22 -4.42 -17.36
N ARG A 16 3.87 -3.99 -16.16
CA ARG A 16 4.17 -2.66 -15.63
C ARG A 16 5.43 -2.72 -14.78
N LYS A 17 6.28 -1.70 -14.87
CA LYS A 17 7.49 -1.59 -14.05
C LYS A 17 7.12 -1.43 -12.59
N THR A 18 7.85 -2.14 -11.72
CA THR A 18 7.74 -2.01 -10.26
C THR A 18 9.04 -1.57 -9.61
N HIS A 19 10.16 -1.78 -10.30
CA HIS A 19 11.49 -1.45 -9.78
C HIS A 19 11.82 0.00 -10.09
N PHE A 20 11.81 0.82 -9.05
CA PHE A 20 12.05 2.25 -9.10
C PHE A 20 12.93 2.65 -7.90
N ASP A 21 14.00 3.42 -8.14
CA ASP A 21 14.95 3.89 -7.12
C ASP A 21 14.73 5.35 -6.70
N GLN A 22 13.67 5.98 -7.22
CA GLN A 22 13.33 7.37 -6.96
C GLN A 22 13.06 7.63 -5.46
N VAL A 23 13.46 8.83 -5.03
CA VAL A 23 13.15 9.41 -3.72
C VAL A 23 12.59 10.82 -3.96
N PRO A 24 11.38 11.18 -3.50
CA PRO A 24 10.42 10.35 -2.74
C PRO A 24 9.95 9.08 -3.49
N LEU A 25 9.44 8.10 -2.75
CA LEU A 25 9.23 6.73 -3.25
C LEU A 25 8.11 6.65 -4.30
N LYS A 26 8.32 5.86 -5.35
CA LYS A 26 7.22 5.42 -6.22
C LYS A 26 6.40 4.33 -5.54
N PRO A 27 5.05 4.39 -5.55
CA PRO A 27 4.20 3.40 -4.88
C PRO A 27 4.45 1.96 -5.36
N GLN A 28 4.74 1.77 -6.65
CA GLN A 28 5.00 0.47 -7.25
C GLN A 28 6.16 -0.27 -6.59
N ARG A 29 7.20 0.48 -6.17
CA ARG A 29 8.36 -0.08 -5.47
C ARG A 29 7.99 -0.67 -4.11
N VAL A 30 7.00 -0.07 -3.43
CA VAL A 30 6.52 -0.59 -2.13
C VAL A 30 5.94 -1.99 -2.31
N TYR A 31 5.08 -2.21 -3.32
CA TYR A 31 4.45 -3.53 -3.53
C TYR A 31 5.43 -4.60 -3.99
N GLU A 32 6.44 -4.24 -4.79
CA GLU A 32 7.53 -5.15 -5.13
C GLU A 32 8.22 -5.66 -3.86
N GLU A 33 8.57 -4.76 -2.96
CA GLU A 33 9.31 -5.10 -1.76
C GLU A 33 8.42 -5.82 -0.73
N MET A 34 7.11 -5.53 -0.70
CA MET A 34 6.13 -6.33 0.04
C MET A 34 6.10 -7.80 -0.46
N ASN A 35 6.15 -8.03 -1.77
CA ASN A 35 6.21 -9.39 -2.33
C ASN A 35 7.50 -10.13 -1.93
N LYS A 36 8.62 -9.42 -1.72
CA LYS A 36 9.89 -10.00 -1.24
C LYS A 36 9.87 -10.25 0.26
N ALA A 37 9.26 -9.34 1.03
CA ALA A 37 9.30 -9.33 2.49
C ALA A 37 8.29 -10.30 3.14
N PHE A 38 7.16 -10.55 2.48
CA PHE A 38 6.06 -11.33 3.05
C PHE A 38 5.90 -12.68 2.33
N GLY A 39 5.58 -13.72 3.12
CA GLY A 39 5.45 -15.09 2.65
C GLY A 39 4.20 -15.32 1.80
N ARG A 40 4.14 -16.48 1.13
CA ARG A 40 3.01 -16.89 0.28
C ARG A 40 1.70 -17.14 1.05
N ASP A 41 1.76 -17.18 2.37
CA ASP A 41 0.64 -17.35 3.30
C ASP A 41 0.11 -16.02 3.87
N THR A 42 0.54 -14.89 3.30
CA THR A 42 0.11 -13.55 3.71
C THR A 42 -1.32 -13.28 3.26
N THR A 43 -2.16 -12.86 4.20
CA THR A 43 -3.48 -12.28 3.95
C THR A 43 -3.36 -10.77 3.87
N TYR A 44 -3.71 -10.20 2.72
CA TYR A 44 -3.83 -8.76 2.53
C TYR A 44 -5.23 -8.27 2.86
N VAL A 45 -5.31 -7.14 3.57
CA VAL A 45 -6.57 -6.44 3.90
C VAL A 45 -6.49 -5.02 3.36
N THR A 46 -7.47 -4.59 2.58
CA THR A 46 -7.48 -3.25 1.99
C THR A 46 -8.90 -2.83 1.59
N THR A 47 -9.06 -1.58 1.15
CA THR A 47 -10.36 -0.96 0.88
C THR A 47 -10.41 -0.34 -0.52
N ILE A 48 -9.89 0.87 -0.68
CA ILE A 48 -10.06 1.66 -1.91
C ILE A 48 -8.96 2.71 -2.05
N GLY A 49 -8.79 3.23 -3.26
CA GLY A 49 -7.84 4.29 -3.61
C GLY A 49 -6.74 3.79 -4.53
N LEU A 50 -5.81 4.67 -4.90
CA LEU A 50 -4.65 4.29 -5.71
C LEU A 50 -3.77 3.26 -4.97
N SER A 51 -3.74 3.32 -3.63
CA SER A 51 -3.11 2.32 -2.77
C SER A 51 -3.64 0.91 -3.07
N GLN A 52 -4.95 0.71 -2.95
CA GLN A 52 -5.59 -0.59 -3.20
C GLN A 52 -5.51 -1.00 -4.67
N ILE A 53 -5.72 -0.07 -5.62
CA ILE A 53 -5.71 -0.39 -7.05
C ILE A 53 -4.30 -0.85 -7.48
N ALA A 54 -3.25 -0.11 -7.11
CA ALA A 54 -1.88 -0.52 -7.39
C ALA A 54 -1.52 -1.81 -6.63
N GLY A 55 -1.88 -1.90 -5.35
CA GLY A 55 -1.70 -3.12 -4.56
C GLY A 55 -2.32 -4.35 -5.23
N ALA A 56 -3.54 -4.25 -5.74
CA ALA A 56 -4.22 -5.35 -6.45
C ALA A 56 -3.57 -5.71 -7.80
N GLN A 57 -2.90 -4.77 -8.45
CA GLN A 57 -2.19 -5.01 -9.71
C GLN A 57 -0.80 -5.65 -9.50
N PHE A 58 -0.18 -5.44 -8.34
CA PHE A 58 1.23 -5.79 -8.10
C PHE A 58 1.46 -6.85 -7.01
N LEU A 59 0.63 -6.92 -5.98
CA LEU A 59 0.75 -7.93 -4.91
C LEU A 59 0.25 -9.29 -5.38
N HIS A 60 0.86 -10.35 -4.85
CA HIS A 60 0.50 -11.73 -5.20
C HIS A 60 -0.21 -12.45 -4.05
N VAL A 61 -1.31 -13.11 -4.37
CA VAL A 61 -2.09 -13.92 -3.43
C VAL A 61 -2.17 -15.36 -3.92
N TYR A 62 -2.02 -16.31 -2.99
CA TYR A 62 -1.83 -17.73 -3.34
C TYR A 62 -2.90 -18.67 -2.78
N LYS A 63 -3.78 -18.20 -1.89
CA LYS A 63 -4.89 -19.01 -1.34
C LYS A 63 -6.20 -18.23 -1.32
N PRO A 64 -7.36 -18.94 -1.31
CA PRO A 64 -8.64 -18.31 -1.09
C PRO A 64 -8.65 -17.54 0.24
N ARG A 65 -9.35 -16.39 0.27
CA ARG A 65 -9.51 -15.54 1.47
C ARG A 65 -8.22 -14.88 1.96
N ASP A 66 -7.15 -14.89 1.17
CA ASP A 66 -5.94 -14.11 1.45
C ASP A 66 -5.95 -12.71 0.79
N TRP A 67 -7.05 -12.35 0.13
CA TRP A 67 -7.36 -10.99 -0.31
C TRP A 67 -8.72 -10.58 0.28
N ILE A 68 -8.69 -9.79 1.34
CA ILE A 68 -9.87 -9.34 2.07
C ILE A 68 -10.12 -7.88 1.68
N ASN A 69 -11.12 -7.66 0.83
CA ASN A 69 -11.42 -6.35 0.25
C ASN A 69 -12.93 -6.12 0.12
N CYS A 70 -13.39 -4.92 0.45
CA CYS A 70 -14.79 -4.50 0.37
C CYS A 70 -15.15 -3.89 -1.01
N GLY A 71 -14.77 -4.57 -2.09
CA GLY A 71 -14.65 -3.99 -3.44
C GLY A 71 -15.92 -3.44 -4.10
N GLN A 72 -17.13 -3.77 -3.60
CA GLN A 72 -18.37 -3.21 -4.15
C GLN A 72 -18.74 -1.85 -3.54
N ALA A 73 -18.55 -1.69 -2.23
CA ALA A 73 -18.94 -0.47 -1.51
C ALA A 73 -17.76 0.48 -1.31
N GLY A 74 -16.57 -0.06 -1.02
CA GLY A 74 -15.36 0.71 -0.78
C GLY A 74 -15.45 1.85 0.26
N PRO A 75 -16.03 1.64 1.47
CA PRO A 75 -16.09 2.70 2.48
C PRO A 75 -14.70 2.96 3.08
N LEU A 76 -14.19 4.19 2.95
CA LEU A 76 -12.94 4.63 3.60
C LEU A 76 -12.98 4.36 5.12
N GLY A 77 -11.84 3.97 5.68
CA GLY A 77 -11.71 3.59 7.09
C GLY A 77 -11.94 2.11 7.38
N TRP A 78 -12.34 1.32 6.38
CA TRP A 78 -12.67 -0.09 6.57
C TRP A 78 -11.44 -0.97 6.84
N THR A 79 -10.28 -0.62 6.27
CA THR A 79 -9.07 -1.45 6.28
C THR A 79 -8.62 -1.84 7.68
N LEU A 80 -8.58 -0.87 8.61
CA LEU A 80 -8.08 -1.06 9.97
C LEU A 80 -8.98 -1.99 10.80
N PRO A 81 -10.27 -1.68 11.03
CA PRO A 81 -11.15 -2.57 11.78
C PRO A 81 -11.33 -3.95 11.11
N ALA A 82 -11.29 -4.02 9.78
CA ALA A 82 -11.32 -5.31 9.08
C ALA A 82 -10.09 -6.17 9.40
N ALA A 83 -8.89 -5.59 9.45
CA ALA A 83 -7.68 -6.31 9.81
C ALA A 83 -7.72 -6.85 11.24
N LEU A 84 -8.27 -6.06 12.19
CA LEU A 84 -8.53 -6.51 13.55
C LEU A 84 -9.53 -7.67 13.59
N GLY A 85 -10.59 -7.60 12.79
CA GLY A 85 -11.58 -8.68 12.64
C GLY A 85 -10.95 -9.98 12.12
N VAL A 86 -10.07 -9.90 11.11
CA VAL A 86 -9.34 -11.07 10.61
C VAL A 86 -8.44 -11.66 11.71
N ARG A 87 -7.70 -10.83 12.45
CA ARG A 87 -6.85 -11.29 13.57
C ARG A 87 -7.68 -11.95 14.67
N ALA A 88 -8.84 -11.39 15.01
CA ALA A 88 -9.73 -11.96 16.02
C ALA A 88 -10.32 -13.30 15.57
N ALA A 89 -10.63 -13.45 14.28
CA ALA A 89 -11.15 -14.70 13.70
C ALA A 89 -10.06 -15.78 13.57
N ASP A 90 -8.81 -15.39 13.31
CA ASP A 90 -7.67 -16.29 13.14
C ASP A 90 -6.40 -15.71 13.82
N PRO A 91 -6.13 -16.09 15.08
CA PRO A 91 -5.02 -15.56 15.86
C PRO A 91 -3.63 -15.85 15.27
N GLN A 92 -3.51 -16.81 14.35
CA GLN A 92 -2.23 -17.21 13.76
C GLN A 92 -2.01 -16.68 12.34
N ARG A 93 -3.02 -16.03 11.74
CA ARG A 93 -2.92 -15.55 10.35
C ARG A 93 -1.76 -14.56 10.18
N ASN A 94 -1.02 -14.66 9.08
CA ASN A 94 -0.08 -13.61 8.70
C ASN A 94 -0.85 -12.49 7.98
N ILE A 95 -1.00 -11.32 8.63
CA ILE A 95 -1.90 -10.25 8.17
C ILE A 95 -1.07 -9.01 7.84
N VAL A 96 -1.25 -8.49 6.63
CA VAL A 96 -0.71 -7.20 6.20
C VAL A 96 -1.84 -6.34 5.64
N ALA A 97 -2.17 -5.26 6.33
CA ALA A 97 -3.15 -4.30 5.83
C ALA A 97 -2.46 -3.27 4.91
N LEU A 98 -3.20 -2.72 3.94
CA LEU A 98 -2.72 -1.71 3.01
C LEU A 98 -3.73 -0.56 2.89
N SER A 99 -3.29 0.64 3.22
CA SER A 99 -4.08 1.86 3.13
C SER A 99 -3.31 2.99 2.46
N GLY A 100 -4.05 3.90 1.82
CA GLY A 100 -3.55 5.27 1.62
C GLY A 100 -3.71 6.06 2.91
N ASP A 101 -3.03 7.20 3.04
CA ASP A 101 -3.10 8.06 4.22
C ASP A 101 -4.53 8.49 4.59
N TYR A 102 -5.37 8.82 3.60
CA TYR A 102 -6.76 9.21 3.90
C TYR A 102 -7.64 8.05 4.39
N ASP A 103 -7.49 6.86 3.80
CA ASP A 103 -8.20 5.65 4.27
C ASP A 103 -7.78 5.29 5.70
N PHE A 104 -6.49 5.44 6.00
CA PHE A 104 -5.94 5.18 7.32
C PHE A 104 -6.48 6.15 8.38
N GLN A 105 -6.62 7.43 8.04
CA GLN A 105 -7.09 8.47 8.95
C GLN A 105 -8.57 8.36 9.34
N PHE A 106 -9.41 7.72 8.52
CA PHE A 106 -10.88 7.70 8.72
C PHE A 106 -11.34 7.07 10.03
N MET A 107 -10.66 6.00 10.47
CA MET A 107 -10.97 5.23 11.68
C MET A 107 -9.67 4.90 12.45
N ILE A 108 -8.72 5.84 12.47
CA ILE A 108 -7.37 5.63 12.97
C ILE A 108 -7.33 5.28 14.47
N GLU A 109 -8.34 5.71 15.23
CA GLU A 109 -8.52 5.41 16.65
C GLU A 109 -8.65 3.92 16.95
N GLU A 110 -9.07 3.11 15.98
CA GLU A 110 -9.17 1.66 16.12
C GLU A 110 -7.79 0.99 16.33
N LEU A 111 -6.67 1.70 16.09
CA LEU A 111 -5.35 1.27 16.58
C LEU A 111 -5.37 0.98 18.08
N ALA A 112 -6.07 1.79 18.88
CA ALA A 112 -6.16 1.62 20.33
C ALA A 112 -6.91 0.33 20.71
N VAL A 113 -7.90 -0.10 19.91
CA VAL A 113 -8.58 -1.40 20.07
C VAL A 113 -7.58 -2.54 19.84
N GLY A 114 -6.77 -2.43 18.79
CA GLY A 114 -5.70 -3.41 18.52
C GLY A 114 -4.67 -3.50 19.65
N ALA A 115 -4.31 -2.36 20.25
CA ALA A 115 -3.42 -2.32 21.41
C ALA A 115 -4.07 -2.92 22.67
N GLN A 116 -5.31 -2.51 22.98
CA GLN A 116 -6.08 -2.97 24.15
C GLN A 116 -6.24 -4.50 24.15
N HIS A 117 -6.59 -5.06 22.99
CA HIS A 117 -6.92 -6.48 22.86
C HIS A 117 -5.73 -7.34 22.40
N LYS A 118 -4.54 -6.76 22.23
CA LYS A 118 -3.33 -7.43 21.74
C LYS A 118 -3.60 -8.18 20.42
N LEU A 119 -4.05 -7.45 19.42
CA LEU A 119 -4.37 -7.96 18.08
C LEU A 119 -3.28 -7.51 17.08
N PRO A 120 -2.10 -8.17 17.05
CA PRO A 120 -0.98 -7.73 16.23
C PRO A 120 -1.19 -7.96 14.73
N TYR A 121 -0.84 -6.98 13.92
CA TYR A 121 -0.70 -7.11 12.48
C TYR A 121 0.20 -5.99 11.95
N ILE A 122 0.64 -6.07 10.69
CA ILE A 122 1.40 -4.98 10.05
C ILE A 122 0.43 -4.16 9.18
N HIS A 123 0.44 -2.84 9.36
CA HIS A 123 -0.35 -1.91 8.57
C HIS A 123 0.58 -1.08 7.67
N VAL A 124 0.58 -1.34 6.36
CA VAL A 124 1.33 -0.55 5.39
C VAL A 124 0.50 0.67 5.00
N VAL A 125 1.03 1.86 5.29
CA VAL A 125 0.44 3.14 4.87
C VAL A 125 1.32 3.73 3.78
N VAL A 126 0.77 3.88 2.58
CA VAL A 126 1.44 4.55 1.48
C VAL A 126 0.99 6.02 1.45
N ASN A 127 1.81 6.90 2.04
CA ASN A 127 1.46 8.29 2.30
C ASN A 127 1.95 9.19 1.16
N ASN A 128 1.02 9.73 0.37
CA ASN A 128 1.30 10.78 -0.60
C ASN A 128 0.65 12.11 -0.21
N ALA A 129 0.00 12.18 0.96
CA ALA A 129 -0.78 13.29 1.48
C ALA A 129 -1.81 13.85 0.47
N TYR A 130 -2.52 12.94 -0.19
CA TYR A 130 -3.49 13.23 -1.25
C TYR A 130 -4.67 12.24 -1.25
N LEU A 131 -5.83 12.72 -1.68
CA LEU A 131 -6.91 11.90 -2.22
C LEU A 131 -6.55 11.41 -3.62
N GLY A 132 -5.53 10.54 -3.72
CA GLY A 132 -4.86 10.24 -4.99
C GLY A 132 -5.79 9.77 -6.11
N LEU A 133 -6.79 8.94 -5.79
CA LEU A 133 -7.74 8.42 -6.79
C LEU A 133 -8.64 9.54 -7.32
N ILE A 134 -9.13 10.41 -6.43
CA ILE A 134 -10.00 11.53 -6.79
C ILE A 134 -9.22 12.57 -7.59
N ARG A 135 -7.99 12.88 -7.17
CA ARG A 135 -7.05 13.73 -7.92
C ARG A 135 -6.80 13.18 -9.34
N GLN A 136 -6.63 11.87 -9.50
CA GLN A 136 -6.45 11.26 -10.83
C GLN A 136 -7.73 11.38 -11.68
N ALA A 137 -8.92 11.17 -11.10
CA ALA A 137 -10.20 11.33 -11.79
C ALA A 137 -10.47 12.79 -12.21
N GLN A 138 -10.06 13.76 -11.38
CA GLN A 138 -10.19 15.19 -11.65
C GLN A 138 -9.40 15.68 -12.88
N ARG A 139 -8.43 14.90 -13.37
CA ARG A 139 -7.71 15.21 -14.62
C ARG A 139 -8.65 15.36 -15.82
N GLY A 140 -9.74 14.59 -15.87
CA GLY A 140 -10.76 14.71 -16.93
C GLY A 140 -11.53 16.03 -16.91
N PHE A 141 -11.47 16.75 -15.79
CA PHE A 141 -12.08 18.07 -15.60
C PHE A 141 -11.04 19.20 -15.51
N SER A 142 -9.78 18.91 -15.81
CA SER A 142 -8.66 19.87 -15.77
C SER A 142 -8.54 20.60 -14.43
N MET A 143 -8.71 19.89 -13.32
CA MET A 143 -8.61 20.45 -11.97
C MET A 143 -7.77 19.60 -11.02
N ASP A 144 -7.30 20.23 -9.96
CA ASP A 144 -6.71 19.63 -8.76
C ASP A 144 -7.23 20.46 -7.58
N PHE A 145 -8.36 20.03 -7.00
CA PHE A 145 -9.16 20.86 -6.09
C PHE A 145 -9.76 20.05 -4.95
N GLU A 146 -9.55 20.49 -3.71
CA GLU A 146 -10.03 19.85 -2.46
C GLU A 146 -9.60 18.37 -2.33
N VAL A 147 -8.39 18.06 -2.81
CA VAL A 147 -7.83 16.70 -2.80
C VAL A 147 -6.47 16.61 -2.11
N SER A 148 -5.84 17.72 -1.73
CA SER A 148 -4.59 17.72 -0.96
C SER A 148 -4.87 17.59 0.54
N LEU A 149 -4.06 16.80 1.24
CA LEU A 149 -4.08 16.66 2.70
C LEU A 149 -2.87 17.30 3.38
N ALA A 150 -1.98 17.91 2.58
CA ALA A 150 -0.76 18.53 3.05
C ALA A 150 -1.04 19.82 3.84
N PHE A 151 -0.34 19.96 4.96
CA PHE A 151 -0.19 21.20 5.72
C PHE A 151 1.14 21.14 6.47
N GLU A 152 1.69 22.29 6.86
CA GLU A 152 2.90 22.34 7.69
C GLU A 152 2.58 21.94 9.13
N ASN A 153 3.04 20.77 9.56
CA ASN A 153 2.84 20.31 10.92
C ASN A 153 3.76 21.04 11.90
N VAL A 154 3.20 21.97 12.67
CA VAL A 154 3.92 22.81 13.64
C VAL A 154 4.68 22.03 14.72
N ASN A 155 4.36 20.75 14.93
CA ASN A 155 5.01 19.89 15.92
C ASN A 155 6.21 19.11 15.35
N ARG A 156 6.40 19.12 14.03
CA ARG A 156 7.50 18.42 13.33
C ARG A 156 8.49 19.41 12.74
N LYS A 157 8.83 20.45 13.50
CA LYS A 157 9.82 21.43 13.06
C LYS A 157 11.14 20.72 12.71
N ASP A 158 11.75 21.10 11.60
CA ASP A 158 13.00 20.53 11.08
C ASP A 158 12.89 19.10 10.50
N ASP A 159 11.67 18.55 10.41
CA ASP A 159 11.41 17.29 9.70
C ASP A 159 11.15 17.56 8.20
N PRO A 160 11.89 16.91 7.27
CA PRO A 160 11.70 17.13 5.83
C PRO A 160 10.29 16.79 5.32
N GLU A 161 9.55 15.95 6.04
CA GLU A 161 8.18 15.56 5.71
C GLU A 161 7.13 16.26 6.58
N ALA A 162 7.48 17.35 7.27
CA ALA A 162 6.51 18.16 8.04
C ALA A 162 5.35 18.66 7.17
N GLY A 163 5.63 18.97 5.90
CA GLY A 163 4.63 19.40 4.91
C GLY A 163 3.70 18.29 4.39
N TYR A 164 3.92 17.02 4.77
CA TYR A 164 2.94 15.94 4.48
C TYR A 164 1.74 15.99 5.43
N GLY A 165 1.73 16.87 6.44
CA GLY A 165 0.63 17.04 7.37
C GLY A 165 0.70 16.09 8.56
N VAL A 166 -0.25 15.15 8.63
CA VAL A 166 -0.42 14.29 9.81
C VAL A 166 0.84 13.45 10.10
N ASP A 167 1.27 13.44 11.36
CA ASP A 167 2.34 12.56 11.82
C ASP A 167 1.79 11.18 12.20
N HIS A 168 1.69 10.27 11.23
CA HIS A 168 1.14 8.94 11.49
C HIS A 168 1.97 8.12 12.50
N VAL A 169 3.28 8.37 12.60
CA VAL A 169 4.15 7.72 13.60
C VAL A 169 3.74 8.16 15.00
N ALA A 170 3.68 9.47 15.24
CA ALA A 170 3.29 10.00 16.54
C ALA A 170 1.85 9.60 16.93
N VAL A 171 0.92 9.60 15.97
CA VAL A 171 -0.46 9.16 16.22
C VAL A 171 -0.52 7.68 16.59
N ALA A 172 0.19 6.81 15.86
CA ALA A 172 0.21 5.37 16.18
C ALA A 172 0.81 5.09 17.57
N GLU A 173 1.89 5.80 17.93
CA GLU A 173 2.48 5.69 19.27
C GLU A 173 1.52 6.18 20.37
N ALA A 174 0.81 7.28 20.14
CA ALA A 174 -0.20 7.79 21.07
C ALA A 174 -1.37 6.80 21.27
N MET A 175 -1.69 6.00 20.25
CA MET A 175 -2.70 4.93 20.32
C MET A 175 -2.17 3.62 20.93
N GLY A 176 -0.94 3.60 21.47
CA GLY A 176 -0.34 2.42 22.09
C GLY A 176 0.20 1.38 21.11
N CYS A 177 0.32 1.74 19.83
CA CYS A 177 0.89 0.89 18.79
C CYS A 177 2.38 1.21 18.55
N LYS A 178 3.00 0.50 17.60
CA LYS A 178 4.34 0.83 17.11
C LYS A 178 4.26 1.38 15.70
N ALA A 179 5.25 2.20 15.33
CA ALA A 179 5.35 2.70 13.97
C ALA A 179 6.80 2.78 13.48
N VAL A 180 6.96 2.68 12.16
CA VAL A 180 8.24 2.86 11.45
C VAL A 180 7.94 3.68 10.19
N ARG A 181 8.70 4.74 9.96
CA ARG A 181 8.64 5.57 8.74
C ARG A 181 9.78 5.22 7.82
N VAL A 182 9.48 5.09 6.53
CA VAL A 182 10.39 4.71 5.45
C VAL A 182 10.37 5.79 4.37
N ARG A 183 11.55 6.25 3.97
CA ARG A 183 11.74 7.36 3.03
C ARG A 183 12.48 6.95 1.77
N ARG A 184 13.30 5.90 1.86
CA ARG A 184 14.24 5.53 0.79
C ARG A 184 14.25 4.02 0.55
N PRO A 185 14.44 3.54 -0.70
CA PRO A 185 14.39 2.12 -1.04
C PRO A 185 15.33 1.24 -0.19
N GLU A 186 16.51 1.72 0.16
CA GLU A 186 17.51 1.01 0.97
C GLU A 186 17.03 0.68 2.40
N GLU A 187 16.03 1.38 2.91
CA GLU A 187 15.49 1.18 4.26
C GLU A 187 14.51 0.02 4.33
N PHE A 188 13.95 -0.43 3.20
CA PHE A 188 12.78 -1.30 3.16
C PHE A 188 13.00 -2.63 3.87
N ALA A 189 14.07 -3.34 3.53
CA ALA A 189 14.39 -4.64 4.13
C ALA A 189 14.59 -4.55 5.64
N GLY A 190 15.20 -3.45 6.11
CA GLY A 190 15.36 -3.17 7.54
C GLY A 190 14.04 -2.89 8.22
N ALA A 191 13.21 -2.05 7.60
CA ALA A 191 11.93 -1.61 8.13
C ALA A 191 10.91 -2.76 8.24
N PHE A 192 10.81 -3.64 7.24
CA PHE A 192 9.95 -4.83 7.32
C PHE A 192 10.38 -5.78 8.46
N LYS A 193 11.69 -6.05 8.59
CA LYS A 193 12.22 -6.87 9.69
C LYS A 193 11.96 -6.24 11.06
N GLN A 194 12.15 -4.92 11.16
CA GLN A 194 11.85 -4.16 12.37
C GLN A 194 10.37 -4.25 12.72
N ALA A 195 9.47 -4.07 11.76
CA ALA A 195 8.03 -4.16 11.99
C ALA A 195 7.61 -5.55 12.48
N GLN A 196 8.12 -6.62 11.86
CA GLN A 196 7.89 -8.00 12.30
C GLN A 196 8.39 -8.25 13.73
N ARG A 197 9.58 -7.73 14.08
CA ARG A 197 10.13 -7.83 15.43
C ARG A 197 9.25 -7.12 16.45
N LEU A 198 8.89 -5.85 16.18
CA LEU A 198 8.05 -5.04 17.06
C LEU A 198 6.67 -5.68 17.27
N MET A 199 6.07 -6.21 16.20
CA MET A 199 4.80 -6.92 16.26
C MET A 199 4.89 -8.14 17.17
N LYS A 200 5.96 -8.93 17.03
CA LYS A 200 6.19 -10.12 17.87
C LYS A 200 6.47 -9.78 19.33
N GLU A 201 7.25 -8.74 19.58
CA GLU A 201 7.66 -8.33 20.93
C GLU A 201 6.51 -7.69 21.71
N HIS A 202 5.78 -6.76 21.10
CA HIS A 202 4.79 -5.95 21.80
C HIS A 202 3.37 -6.48 21.65
N GLN A 203 3.11 -7.38 20.70
CA GLN A 203 1.78 -7.96 20.43
C GLN A 203 0.71 -6.89 20.16
N VAL A 204 1.09 -5.81 19.47
CA VAL A 204 0.20 -4.70 19.04
C VAL A 204 0.31 -4.49 17.52
N PRO A 205 -0.64 -3.77 16.89
CA PRO A 205 -0.48 -3.33 15.51
C PRO A 205 0.83 -2.54 15.31
N VAL A 206 1.45 -2.74 14.15
CA VAL A 206 2.65 -1.99 13.74
C VAL A 206 2.37 -1.27 12.43
N VAL A 207 2.41 0.06 12.47
CA VAL A 207 2.24 0.91 11.29
C VAL A 207 3.58 1.06 10.59
N LEU A 208 3.62 0.77 9.29
CA LEU A 208 4.77 0.94 8.44
C LEU A 208 4.42 1.98 7.37
N GLU A 209 4.86 3.21 7.58
CA GLU A 209 4.53 4.34 6.72
C GLU A 209 5.63 4.55 5.67
N PHE A 210 5.25 4.57 4.39
CA PHE A 210 6.13 4.88 3.27
C PHE A 210 5.79 6.29 2.74
N ILE A 211 6.78 7.17 2.72
CA ILE A 211 6.66 8.51 2.16
C ILE A 211 6.83 8.43 0.64
N LEU A 212 5.72 8.63 -0.08
CA LEU A 212 5.68 8.54 -1.53
C LEU A 212 5.92 9.88 -2.21
N GLU A 213 6.23 9.85 -3.50
CA GLU A 213 6.01 11.03 -4.34
C GLU A 213 4.53 11.45 -4.28
N ARG A 214 4.32 12.76 -4.30
CA ARG A 214 2.98 13.36 -4.12
C ARG A 214 2.00 12.90 -5.20
N VAL A 215 2.48 12.72 -6.43
CA VAL A 215 1.63 12.46 -7.60
C VAL A 215 2.21 11.32 -8.43
N THR A 216 1.48 10.20 -8.43
CA THR A 216 1.64 9.09 -9.38
C THR A 216 0.27 8.82 -10.00
N ASN A 217 0.21 8.51 -11.31
CA ASN A 217 -1.02 8.07 -11.95
C ASN A 217 -0.99 6.55 -12.13
N ILE A 218 -1.97 5.84 -11.60
CA ILE A 218 -2.01 4.37 -11.75
C ILE A 218 -2.76 4.01 -13.02
N SER A 219 -2.27 3.00 -13.74
CA SER A 219 -2.88 2.52 -14.98
C SER A 219 -4.32 2.08 -14.76
N MET A 220 -5.23 2.63 -15.57
CA MET A 220 -6.67 2.40 -15.52
C MET A 220 -7.32 2.81 -16.85
N GLY A 221 -8.55 2.37 -17.09
CA GLY A 221 -9.30 2.69 -18.30
C GLY A 221 -10.78 2.38 -18.15
N THR A 222 -11.57 2.83 -19.12
CA THR A 222 -13.02 2.62 -19.14
C THR A 222 -13.42 1.28 -19.77
N GLU A 223 -12.52 0.68 -20.57
CA GLU A 223 -12.74 -0.57 -21.29
C GLU A 223 -11.50 -1.46 -21.17
N ILE A 224 -11.69 -2.78 -21.31
CA ILE A 224 -10.61 -3.78 -21.17
C ILE A 224 -9.50 -3.57 -22.21
N ASP A 225 -9.84 -3.09 -23.41
CA ASP A 225 -8.91 -2.81 -24.51
C ASP A 225 -8.45 -1.34 -24.57
N LYS A 226 -8.83 -0.51 -23.59
CA LYS A 226 -8.49 0.93 -23.50
C LYS A 226 -7.93 1.31 -22.13
N ILE A 227 -7.04 0.47 -21.60
CA ILE A 227 -6.26 0.85 -20.42
C ILE A 227 -5.20 1.88 -20.83
N THR A 228 -5.16 2.99 -20.11
CA THR A 228 -4.09 3.99 -20.24
C THR A 228 -2.97 3.61 -19.30
N GLU A 229 -1.78 3.42 -19.85
CA GLU A 229 -0.53 3.23 -19.09
C GLU A 229 0.13 4.62 -18.93
N PHE A 230 0.22 5.09 -17.68
CA PHE A 230 0.79 6.41 -17.37
C PHE A 230 2.26 6.36 -16.99
N GLU A 231 2.68 5.25 -16.38
CA GLU A 231 4.02 5.00 -15.89
C GLU A 231 4.72 3.98 -16.80
N GLU A 232 6.04 3.86 -16.66
CA GLU A 232 6.85 2.96 -17.48
C GLU A 232 6.34 1.51 -17.44
N LEU A 233 6.28 0.88 -18.61
CA LEU A 233 6.12 -0.57 -18.72
C LEU A 233 7.46 -1.25 -18.41
N ALA A 234 7.39 -2.52 -18.01
CA ALA A 234 8.60 -3.32 -17.80
C ALA A 234 9.09 -3.84 -19.15
N GLU A 235 10.33 -3.51 -19.50
CA GLU A 235 10.99 -3.96 -20.73
C GLU A 235 11.82 -5.21 -20.45
N HIS A 236 12.39 -5.29 -19.24
CA HIS A 236 13.24 -6.38 -18.80
C HIS A 236 12.76 -6.99 -17.48
N HIS A 237 13.25 -8.20 -17.15
CA HIS A 237 12.90 -8.86 -15.90
C HIS A 237 13.24 -7.99 -14.67
N GLU A 238 14.35 -7.27 -14.71
CA GLU A 238 14.80 -6.36 -13.65
C GLU A 238 13.86 -5.18 -13.38
N ASP A 239 13.04 -4.78 -14.35
CA ASP A 239 12.01 -3.74 -14.15
C ASP A 239 10.85 -4.24 -13.29
N ALA A 240 10.59 -5.55 -13.26
CA ALA A 240 9.49 -6.16 -12.52
C ALA A 240 9.93 -7.51 -11.89
N PRO A 241 10.90 -7.49 -10.95
CA PRO A 241 11.61 -8.67 -10.47
C PRO A 241 10.75 -9.62 -9.62
N THR A 242 9.54 -9.21 -9.25
CA THR A 242 8.59 -10.05 -8.51
C THR A 242 7.42 -10.53 -9.37
N ALA A 243 7.45 -10.30 -10.69
CA ALA A 243 6.40 -10.77 -11.58
C ALA A 243 6.33 -12.32 -11.64
N ILE A 244 5.11 -12.88 -11.64
CA ILE A 244 4.88 -14.34 -11.63
C ILE A 244 5.37 -15.03 -12.91
N VAL A 245 5.24 -14.36 -14.06
CA VAL A 245 5.73 -14.85 -15.35
C VAL A 245 6.97 -14.03 -15.66
N MET A 246 8.10 -14.63 -16.07
CA MET A 246 9.33 -13.89 -16.39
C MET A 246 9.22 -13.17 -17.74
N LEU A 247 9.87 -12.02 -17.85
CA LEU A 247 10.20 -11.43 -19.17
C LEU A 247 11.37 -12.24 -19.74
N ASP A 248 11.35 -12.51 -21.05
CA ASP A 248 12.44 -13.23 -21.72
C ASP A 248 13.66 -12.33 -21.91
#